data_AF-A0A7K0CK14-F1
#
_entry.id   AF-A0A7K0CK14-F1
#
_cell.length_a   1.000
_cell.length_b   1.000
_cell.length_c   1.000
_cell.angle_alpha   90.00
_cell.angle_beta   90.00
_cell.angle_gamma   90.00
#
_symmetry.space_group_name_H-M   'P 1'
#
loop_
_entity.id
_entity.type
_entity.pdbx_description
1 polymer ?
#
loop_
_entity_poly.entity_id
_entity_poly.type
_entity_poly.pdbx_seq_one_letter_code
_entity_poly.pdbx_strand_id
1 'polypeptide(L)'
;MLPENALLESRAIRESLTGRTDVLDKVKVLETLPDGMHVTTRMLAEYYEVEERVLNKVIQRHREELESNGFCILRGADLERFKGDITSLYREQGMTSYPQARSSLALWPRRAILNIGMLLRDSVIARRVRTYLLNVEEQTTRPAPWTYEEPAPAATDIGDAVRHIGSVLEGMSYRLDSMDRRLTQTQHVVNAINVEVCALRHDVHRMDLRMDLAGLPRLPDDDRPRPLPRGGRRRRRG
;
A
#
# COMPACT_ATOMS: atom_id res chain seq x y z
N MET A 1 14.13 6.34 -19.44
CA MET A 1 15.49 6.53 -18.87
C MET A 1 15.42 7.30 -17.55
N LEU A 2 15.25 6.59 -16.44
CA LEU A 2 15.55 7.16 -15.12
C LEU A 2 17.05 7.48 -15.08
N PRO A 3 17.44 8.70 -14.70
CA PRO A 3 18.85 9.08 -14.72
C PRO A 3 19.58 8.43 -13.52
N GLU A 4 20.82 8.00 -13.71
CA GLU A 4 21.61 7.28 -12.69
C GLU A 4 21.81 8.10 -11.39
N ASN A 5 21.63 9.41 -11.44
CA ASN A 5 21.68 10.30 -10.27
C ASN A 5 20.46 10.10 -9.34
N ALA A 6 19.33 9.61 -9.84
CA ALA A 6 18.15 9.35 -9.01
C ALA A 6 18.46 8.35 -7.88
N LEU A 7 19.32 7.36 -8.16
CA LEU A 7 19.80 6.40 -7.16
C LEU A 7 20.74 7.01 -6.12
N LEU A 8 21.47 8.06 -6.48
CA LEU A 8 22.35 8.78 -5.55
C LEU A 8 21.55 9.73 -4.65
N GLU A 9 20.49 10.33 -5.19
CA GLU A 9 19.70 11.36 -4.52
C GLU A 9 18.59 10.78 -3.62
N SER A 10 17.96 9.67 -4.00
CA SER A 10 16.80 9.13 -3.27
C SER A 10 17.07 7.77 -2.61
N ARG A 11 16.92 7.74 -1.28
CA ARG A 11 16.95 6.51 -0.48
C ARG A 11 15.81 5.56 -0.81
N ALA A 12 14.61 6.09 -1.08
CA ALA A 12 13.43 5.27 -1.35
C ALA A 12 13.60 4.38 -2.60
N ILE A 13 14.27 4.89 -3.62
CA ILE A 13 14.57 4.11 -4.84
C ILE A 13 15.58 3.00 -4.54
N ARG A 14 16.58 3.26 -3.68
CA ARG A 14 17.54 2.22 -3.27
C ARG A 14 16.87 1.11 -2.47
N GLU A 15 15.93 1.47 -1.61
CA GLU A 15 15.18 0.51 -0.80
C GLU A 15 14.35 -0.44 -1.65
N SER A 16 13.65 0.06 -2.67
CA SER A 16 12.85 -0.79 -3.58
C SER A 16 13.69 -1.77 -4.41
N LEU A 17 14.97 -1.44 -4.66
CA LEU A 17 15.88 -2.23 -5.48
C LEU A 17 16.78 -3.19 -4.68
N THR A 18 16.74 -3.13 -3.35
CA THR A 18 17.65 -3.88 -2.47
C THR A 18 17.56 -5.40 -2.64
N GLY A 19 16.41 -5.93 -3.10
CA GLY A 19 16.23 -7.37 -3.34
C GLY A 19 16.96 -7.92 -4.58
N ARG A 20 17.38 -7.06 -5.52
CA ARG A 20 17.95 -7.47 -6.81
C ARG A 20 19.46 -7.70 -6.75
N THR A 21 19.86 -8.62 -5.88
CA THR A 21 21.28 -8.95 -5.69
C THR A 21 21.89 -9.78 -6.82
N ASP A 22 21.07 -10.29 -7.75
CA ASP A 22 21.49 -11.02 -8.95
C ASP A 22 22.30 -10.14 -9.92
N VAL A 23 22.09 -8.82 -9.86
CA VAL A 23 22.83 -7.87 -10.69
C VAL A 23 24.33 -7.91 -10.44
N LEU A 24 24.74 -8.20 -9.20
CA LEU A 24 26.16 -8.23 -8.84
C LEU A 24 26.92 -9.28 -9.66
N ASP A 25 26.38 -10.50 -9.79
CA ASP A 25 27.07 -11.58 -10.50
C ASP A 25 27.10 -11.36 -12.02
N LYS A 26 26.16 -10.57 -12.55
CA LYS A 26 26.09 -10.23 -13.97
C LYS A 26 27.11 -9.18 -14.39
N VAL A 27 27.53 -8.31 -13.47
CA VAL A 27 28.51 -7.25 -13.77
C VAL A 27 29.94 -7.75 -13.59
N LYS A 28 30.21 -8.47 -12.50
CA LYS A 28 31.54 -9.01 -12.17
C LYS A 28 31.37 -10.19 -11.21
N VAL A 29 32.23 -11.20 -11.29
CA VAL A 29 32.19 -12.33 -10.35
C VAL A 29 32.48 -11.81 -8.94
N LEU A 30 31.56 -12.07 -8.01
CA LEU A 30 31.72 -11.68 -6.61
C LEU A 30 32.38 -12.83 -5.85
N GLU A 31 33.62 -12.61 -5.41
CA GLU A 31 34.29 -13.54 -4.50
C GLU A 31 33.70 -13.38 -3.10
N THR A 32 33.23 -14.49 -2.53
CA THR A 32 32.69 -14.56 -1.17
C THR A 32 33.63 -15.34 -0.26
N LEU A 33 33.45 -15.19 1.05
CA LEU A 33 34.11 -16.06 2.02
C LEU A 33 33.61 -17.51 1.84
N PRO A 34 34.29 -18.52 2.44
CA PRO A 34 33.87 -19.93 2.35
C PRO A 34 32.47 -20.21 2.90
N ASP A 35 31.90 -19.26 3.66
CA ASP A 35 30.52 -19.29 4.10
C ASP A 35 29.50 -19.05 2.97
N GLY A 36 29.95 -18.54 1.81
CA GLY A 36 29.13 -18.21 0.65
C GLY A 36 28.26 -16.96 0.81
N MET A 37 28.30 -16.29 1.96
CA MET A 37 27.30 -15.30 2.37
C MET A 37 27.89 -13.91 2.57
N HIS A 38 29.12 -13.82 3.07
CA HIS A 38 29.74 -12.55 3.42
C HIS A 38 30.94 -12.25 2.53
N VAL A 39 31.25 -10.96 2.42
CA VAL A 39 32.44 -10.41 1.77
C VAL A 39 33.16 -9.49 2.77
N THR A 40 34.49 -9.46 2.75
CA THR A 40 35.25 -8.49 3.57
C THR A 40 35.36 -7.13 2.87
N THR A 41 35.63 -6.05 3.63
CA THR A 41 35.87 -4.72 3.02
C THR A 41 36.96 -4.72 1.95
N ARG A 42 38.00 -5.55 2.09
CA ARG A 42 39.10 -5.65 1.12
C ARG A 42 38.60 -6.25 -0.20
N MET A 43 37.91 -7.38 -0.13
CA MET A 43 37.32 -8.03 -1.31
C MET A 43 36.28 -7.14 -1.99
N LEU A 44 35.52 -6.38 -1.21
CA LEU A 44 34.56 -5.39 -1.73
C LEU A 44 35.26 -4.23 -2.46
N ALA A 45 36.38 -3.75 -1.94
CA ALA A 45 37.21 -2.72 -2.56
C ALA A 45 37.80 -3.21 -3.90
N GLU A 46 38.28 -4.45 -3.94
CA GLU A 46 38.75 -5.13 -5.15
C GLU A 46 37.63 -5.33 -6.18
N TYR A 47 36.42 -5.69 -5.74
CA TYR A 47 35.26 -5.85 -6.61
C TYR A 47 34.90 -4.53 -7.32
N TYR A 48 34.74 -3.44 -6.56
CA TYR A 48 34.37 -2.13 -7.11
C TYR A 48 35.54 -1.31 -7.66
N GLU A 49 36.77 -1.80 -7.58
CA GLU A 49 37.99 -1.11 -8.04
C GLU A 49 38.16 0.27 -7.39
N VAL A 50 37.96 0.31 -6.07
CA VAL A 50 38.07 1.54 -5.27
C VAL A 50 39.00 1.31 -4.08
N GLU A 51 39.58 2.39 -3.55
CA GLU A 51 40.35 2.30 -2.31
C GLU A 51 39.43 2.04 -1.10
N GLU A 52 39.92 1.27 -0.11
CA GLU A 52 39.21 1.05 1.16
C GLU A 52 38.80 2.36 1.85
N ARG A 53 39.58 3.44 1.65
CA ARG A 53 39.28 4.79 2.17
C ARG A 53 37.96 5.35 1.64
N VAL A 54 37.63 5.08 0.38
CA VAL A 54 36.36 5.52 -0.23
C VAL A 54 35.20 4.80 0.44
N LEU A 55 35.32 3.48 0.61
CA LEU A 55 34.31 2.68 1.31
C LEU A 55 34.11 3.16 2.74
N ASN A 56 35.19 3.45 3.48
CA ASN A 56 35.10 3.97 4.84
C ASN A 56 34.33 5.31 4.92
N LYS A 57 34.51 6.21 3.93
CA LYS A 57 33.74 7.45 3.84
C LYS A 57 32.25 7.21 3.56
N VAL A 58 31.92 6.22 2.74
CA VAL A 58 30.53 5.84 2.47
C VAL A 58 29.89 5.26 3.73
N ILE A 59 30.59 4.37 4.44
CA ILE A 59 30.13 3.81 5.73
C ILE A 59 29.81 4.92 6.73
N GLN A 60 30.68 5.93 6.85
CA GLN A 60 30.47 7.04 7.77
C GLN A 60 29.21 7.85 7.45
N ARG A 61 28.88 8.03 6.17
CA ARG A 61 27.75 8.87 5.73
C ARG A 61 26.42 8.11 5.68
N HIS A 62 26.45 6.82 5.42
CA HIS A 62 25.26 5.99 5.17
C HIS A 62 25.15 4.80 6.12
N ARG A 63 25.67 4.93 7.34
CA ARG A 63 25.78 3.83 8.30
C ARG A 63 24.44 3.13 8.57
N GLU A 64 23.40 3.90 8.87
CA GLU A 64 22.07 3.36 9.20
C GLU A 64 21.48 2.53 8.05
N GLU A 65 21.66 3.01 6.81
CA GLU A 65 21.17 2.34 5.61
C GLU A 65 21.93 1.04 5.32
N LEU A 66 23.23 1.01 5.64
CA LEU A 66 24.03 -0.20 5.47
C LEU A 66 23.70 -1.23 6.55
N GLU A 67 23.57 -0.80 7.81
CA GLU A 67 23.22 -1.67 8.94
C GLU A 67 21.82 -2.28 8.75
N SER A 68 20.84 -1.51 8.25
CA SER A 68 19.51 -2.06 7.92
C SER A 68 19.56 -3.12 6.81
N ASN A 69 20.60 -3.09 5.98
CA ASN A 69 20.85 -4.06 4.92
C ASN A 69 21.78 -5.21 5.34
N GLY A 70 22.08 -5.32 6.63
CA GLY A 70 22.82 -6.42 7.24
C GLY A 70 24.34 -6.21 7.29
N PHE A 71 24.84 -5.00 7.01
CA PHE A 71 26.24 -4.68 7.28
C PHE A 71 26.53 -4.75 8.79
N CYS A 72 27.59 -5.44 9.18
CA CYS A 72 28.02 -5.48 10.58
C CYS A 72 29.54 -5.42 10.71
N ILE A 73 30.00 -4.93 11.87
CA ILE A 73 31.42 -4.87 12.23
C ILE A 73 31.64 -5.75 13.46
N LEU A 74 32.30 -6.88 13.27
CA LEU A 74 32.67 -7.80 14.34
C LEU A 74 33.94 -7.32 15.05
N ARG A 75 33.94 -7.44 16.38
CA ARG A 75 35.07 -7.07 17.27
C ARG A 75 35.17 -8.04 18.44
N GLY A 76 36.37 -8.16 19.02
CA GLY A 76 36.57 -8.91 20.27
C GLY A 76 36.14 -10.38 20.18
N ALA A 77 35.30 -10.82 21.11
CA ALA A 77 34.88 -12.22 21.22
C ALA A 77 34.12 -12.73 19.99
N ASP A 78 33.25 -11.89 19.39
CA ASP A 78 32.48 -12.27 18.20
C ASP A 78 33.36 -12.47 16.97
N LEU A 79 34.43 -11.67 16.88
CA LEU A 79 35.42 -11.81 15.82
C LEU A 79 36.22 -13.12 15.95
N GLU A 80 36.63 -13.47 17.17
CA GLU A 80 37.38 -14.72 17.40
C GLU A 80 36.52 -15.96 17.14
N ARG A 81 35.24 -15.92 17.49
CA ARG A 81 34.27 -16.98 17.12
C ARG A 81 34.15 -17.11 15.61
N PHE A 82 33.87 -16.01 14.91
CA PHE A 82 33.72 -16.02 13.46
C PHE A 82 34.99 -16.51 12.74
N LYS A 83 36.19 -16.10 13.19
CA LYS A 83 37.46 -16.61 12.66
C LYS A 83 37.59 -18.12 12.86
N GLY A 84 37.18 -18.65 14.02
CA GLY A 84 37.17 -20.09 14.29
C GLY A 84 36.27 -20.87 13.34
N ASP A 85 35.05 -20.37 13.13
CA ASP A 85 34.06 -20.98 12.23
C ASP A 85 34.57 -20.97 10.78
N ILE A 86 35.02 -19.81 10.30
CA ILE A 86 35.61 -19.64 8.96
C ILE A 86 36.84 -20.53 8.77
N THR A 87 37.74 -20.59 9.76
CA THR A 87 38.96 -21.42 9.67
C THR A 87 38.62 -22.91 9.60
N SER A 88 37.55 -23.34 10.25
CA SER A 88 37.04 -24.72 10.17
C SER A 88 36.54 -25.02 8.75
N LEU A 89 35.77 -24.11 8.15
CA LEU A 89 35.31 -24.23 6.76
C LEU A 89 36.47 -24.26 5.75
N TYR A 90 37.49 -23.42 5.94
CA TYR A 90 38.69 -23.45 5.10
C TYR A 90 39.43 -24.80 5.18
N ARG A 91 39.51 -25.39 6.39
CA ARG A 91 40.13 -26.70 6.59
C ARG A 91 39.36 -27.82 5.88
N GLU A 92 38.04 -27.78 5.93
CA GLU A 92 37.17 -28.72 5.21
C GLU A 92 37.33 -28.61 3.68
N GLN A 93 37.58 -27.40 3.18
CA GLN A 93 37.84 -27.13 1.76
C GLN A 93 39.31 -27.30 1.33
N GLY A 94 40.19 -27.81 2.23
CA GLY A 94 41.59 -28.08 1.92
C GLY A 94 42.47 -26.83 1.73
N MET A 95 42.00 -25.66 2.16
CA MET A 95 42.69 -24.38 2.01
C MET A 95 43.41 -23.97 3.30
N THR A 96 44.65 -23.49 3.19
CA THR A 96 45.48 -23.11 4.35
C THR A 96 45.10 -21.74 4.90
N SER A 97 44.33 -21.75 5.99
CA SER A 97 44.14 -20.69 7.00
C SER A 97 43.69 -19.29 6.53
N TYR A 98 42.75 -18.70 7.29
CA TYR A 98 42.24 -17.35 7.06
C TYR A 98 43.31 -16.27 7.42
N PRO A 99 43.75 -15.42 6.48
CA PRO A 99 44.98 -14.64 6.65
C PRO A 99 44.83 -13.31 7.42
N GLN A 100 43.75 -13.05 8.17
CA GLN A 100 43.51 -11.71 8.76
C GLN A 100 43.64 -11.65 10.29
N ALA A 101 44.81 -11.20 10.75
CA ALA A 101 45.08 -10.75 12.12
C ALA A 101 44.63 -9.29 12.36
N ARG A 102 43.36 -8.97 12.09
CA ARG A 102 42.79 -7.65 12.43
C ARG A 102 41.98 -7.74 13.72
N SER A 103 41.93 -6.63 14.48
CA SER A 103 41.14 -6.48 15.72
C SER A 103 39.65 -6.18 15.47
N SER A 104 39.29 -5.87 14.23
CA SER A 104 37.91 -5.71 13.77
C SER A 104 37.76 -6.17 12.32
N LEU A 105 36.60 -6.74 12.00
CA LEU A 105 36.26 -7.22 10.66
C LEU A 105 34.87 -6.71 10.26
N ALA A 106 34.79 -6.11 9.09
CA ALA A 106 33.53 -5.67 8.50
C ALA A 106 33.03 -6.75 7.53
N LEU A 107 31.81 -7.23 7.78
CA LEU A 107 31.14 -8.24 6.98
C LEU A 107 30.03 -7.60 6.15
N TRP A 108 30.03 -7.95 4.87
CA TRP A 108 29.14 -7.39 3.87
C TRP A 108 28.29 -8.50 3.25
N PRO A 109 26.99 -8.60 3.59
CA PRO A 109 26.08 -9.45 2.83
C PRO A 109 25.81 -8.84 1.46
N ARG A 110 25.32 -9.66 0.51
CA ARG A 110 25.04 -9.24 -0.87
C ARG A 110 24.17 -7.98 -0.98
N ARG A 111 23.19 -7.80 -0.09
CA ARG A 111 22.33 -6.61 -0.02
C ARG A 111 23.13 -5.33 0.30
N ALA A 112 24.05 -5.39 1.25
CA ALA A 112 24.91 -4.27 1.60
C ALA A 112 25.91 -3.94 0.48
N ILE A 113 26.43 -4.95 -0.22
CA ILE A 113 27.31 -4.80 -1.39
C ILE A 113 26.60 -4.07 -2.52
N LEU A 114 25.35 -4.45 -2.81
CA LEU A 114 24.53 -3.77 -3.82
C LEU A 114 24.29 -2.32 -3.45
N ASN A 115 24.01 -2.05 -2.16
CA ASN A 115 23.79 -0.68 -1.70
C ASN A 115 25.04 0.20 -1.88
N ILE A 116 26.22 -0.32 -1.57
CA ILE A 116 27.48 0.37 -1.87
C ILE A 116 27.61 0.69 -3.38
N GLY A 117 27.25 -0.25 -4.25
CA GLY A 117 27.24 -0.02 -5.71
C GLY A 117 26.29 1.10 -6.15
N MET A 118 25.17 1.27 -5.44
CA MET A 118 24.22 2.36 -5.69
C MET A 118 24.74 3.71 -5.17
N LEU A 119 25.58 3.74 -4.13
CA LEU A 119 26.12 4.96 -3.51
C LEU A 119 27.46 5.42 -4.12
N LEU A 120 28.24 4.52 -4.73
CA LEU A 120 29.53 4.85 -5.32
C LEU A 120 29.38 5.65 -6.62
N ARG A 121 29.91 6.88 -6.60
CA ARG A 121 29.83 7.81 -7.74
C ARG A 121 30.87 7.51 -8.82
N ASP A 122 32.11 7.27 -8.41
CA ASP A 122 33.28 7.31 -9.30
C ASP A 122 33.76 5.93 -9.77
N SER A 123 33.20 4.85 -9.26
CA SER A 123 33.54 3.49 -9.71
C SER A 123 32.85 3.13 -11.02
N VAL A 124 33.64 2.65 -11.98
CA VAL A 124 33.13 2.18 -13.29
C VAL A 124 32.22 0.96 -13.11
N ILE A 125 32.61 0.03 -12.22
CA ILE A 125 31.81 -1.15 -11.89
C ILE A 125 30.49 -0.72 -11.23
N ALA A 126 30.53 0.22 -10.28
CA ALA A 126 29.32 0.74 -9.63
C ALA A 126 28.38 1.44 -10.62
N ARG A 127 28.92 2.19 -11.59
CA ARG A 127 28.13 2.78 -12.69
C ARG A 127 27.42 1.68 -13.48
N ARG A 128 28.13 0.62 -13.89
CA ARG A 128 27.52 -0.52 -14.61
C ARG A 128 26.42 -1.20 -13.79
N VAL A 129 26.62 -1.38 -12.49
CA VAL A 129 25.59 -1.92 -11.59
C VAL A 129 24.34 -1.04 -11.60
N ARG A 130 24.49 0.29 -11.48
CA ARG A 130 23.38 1.25 -11.55
C ARG A 130 22.66 1.22 -12.90
N THR A 131 23.41 1.23 -14.01
CA THR A 131 22.84 1.12 -15.35
C THR A 131 22.04 -0.18 -15.52
N TYR A 132 22.59 -1.31 -15.07
CA TYR A 132 21.92 -2.60 -15.18
C TYR A 132 20.65 -2.68 -14.32
N LEU A 133 20.69 -2.17 -13.08
CA LEU A 133 19.51 -2.10 -12.20
C LEU A 133 18.35 -1.35 -12.86
N LEU A 134 18.65 -0.19 -13.46
CA LEU A 134 17.65 0.65 -14.13
C LEU A 134 17.14 0.03 -15.43
N ASN A 135 18.00 -0.62 -16.22
CA ASN A 135 17.59 -1.30 -17.44
C ASN A 135 16.65 -2.49 -17.16
N VAL A 136 16.92 -3.27 -16.10
CA VAL A 136 16.05 -4.39 -15.70
C VAL A 136 14.71 -3.88 -15.16
N GLU A 137 14.73 -2.76 -14.43
CA GLU A 137 13.50 -2.09 -14.00
C GLU A 137 12.67 -1.62 -15.19
N GLU A 138 13.28 -0.98 -16.19
CA GLU A 138 12.58 -0.54 -17.41
C GLU A 138 12.00 -1.71 -18.22
N GLN A 139 12.69 -2.86 -18.27
CA GLN A 139 12.19 -4.07 -18.96
C GLN A 139 11.04 -4.75 -18.22
N THR A 140 11.03 -4.70 -16.89
CA THR A 140 9.96 -5.30 -16.07
C THR A 140 8.71 -4.43 -16.05
N THR A 141 8.90 -3.12 -16.02
CA THR A 141 7.80 -2.13 -16.03
C THR A 141 7.22 -1.94 -17.42
N ARG A 142 7.99 -2.22 -18.49
CA ARG A 142 7.48 -2.23 -19.85
C ARG A 142 6.48 -3.40 -20.00
N PRO A 143 5.18 -3.14 -20.22
CA PRO A 143 4.25 -4.21 -20.55
C PRO A 143 4.80 -4.94 -21.78
N ALA A 144 4.75 -6.27 -21.76
CA ALA A 144 5.10 -7.07 -22.92
C ALA A 144 4.41 -6.47 -24.15
N PRO A 145 5.09 -6.34 -25.31
CA PRO A 145 4.39 -6.02 -26.54
C PRO A 145 3.22 -7.00 -26.63
N TRP A 146 2.00 -6.51 -26.76
CA TRP A 146 0.85 -7.38 -27.01
C TRP A 146 1.14 -8.11 -28.31
N THR A 147 1.70 -9.32 -28.22
CA THR A 147 1.82 -10.20 -29.37
C THR A 147 0.40 -10.67 -29.63
N TYR A 148 -0.22 -10.15 -30.70
CA TYR A 148 -1.39 -10.80 -31.28
C TYR A 148 -0.90 -12.14 -31.84
N GLU A 149 -0.79 -13.17 -31.00
CA GLU A 149 -0.83 -14.54 -31.49
C GLU A 149 -2.26 -14.74 -32.00
N GLU A 150 -2.41 -15.02 -33.30
CA GLU A 150 -3.70 -15.42 -33.85
C GLU A 150 -4.26 -16.55 -32.96
N PRO A 151 -5.50 -16.41 -32.44
CA PRO A 151 -6.04 -17.43 -31.57
C PRO A 151 -6.14 -18.73 -32.38
N ALA A 152 -5.53 -19.80 -31.86
CA ALA A 152 -5.77 -21.14 -32.38
C ALA A 152 -7.28 -21.38 -32.50
N PRO A 153 -7.76 -22.15 -33.50
CA PRO A 153 -9.19 -22.31 -33.84
C PRO A 153 -10.07 -22.90 -32.72
N ALA A 154 -9.49 -23.23 -31.56
CA ALA A 154 -10.19 -23.66 -30.35
C ALA A 154 -10.68 -22.51 -29.44
N ALA A 155 -10.28 -21.24 -29.68
CA ALA A 155 -10.69 -20.10 -28.83
C ALA A 155 -12.12 -19.58 -29.09
N THR A 156 -12.77 -20.07 -30.15
CA THR A 156 -14.13 -19.67 -30.57
C THR A 156 -15.18 -20.04 -29.51
N ASP A 157 -15.00 -21.17 -28.83
CA ASP A 157 -15.93 -21.73 -27.84
C ASP A 157 -16.06 -20.83 -26.59
N ILE A 158 -14.92 -20.30 -26.11
CA ILE A 158 -14.91 -19.35 -24.98
C ILE A 158 -15.54 -18.02 -25.41
N GLY A 159 -15.28 -17.56 -26.64
CA GLY A 159 -15.86 -16.33 -27.18
C GLY A 159 -17.39 -16.40 -27.31
N ASP A 160 -17.93 -17.56 -27.68
CA ASP A 160 -19.37 -17.81 -27.75
C ASP A 160 -20.00 -17.86 -26.36
N ALA A 161 -19.36 -18.53 -25.40
CA ALA A 161 -19.82 -18.58 -24.02
C ALA A 161 -19.88 -17.19 -23.36
N VAL A 162 -18.87 -16.35 -23.57
CA VAL A 162 -18.84 -14.98 -23.03
C VAL A 162 -19.95 -14.11 -23.65
N ARG A 163 -20.20 -14.22 -24.97
CA ARG A 163 -21.31 -13.52 -25.63
C ARG A 163 -22.67 -13.96 -25.10
N HIS A 164 -22.85 -15.25 -24.85
CA HIS A 164 -24.08 -15.77 -24.28
C HIS A 164 -24.33 -15.21 -22.87
N ILE A 165 -23.32 -15.23 -22.00
CA ILE A 165 -23.41 -14.63 -20.66
C ILE A 165 -23.74 -13.14 -20.74
N GLY A 166 -23.12 -12.39 -21.65
CA GLY A 166 -23.45 -10.98 -21.89
C GLY A 166 -24.92 -10.76 -22.24
N SER A 167 -25.47 -11.56 -23.14
CA SER A 167 -26.90 -11.47 -23.52
C SER A 167 -27.87 -11.79 -22.38
N VAL A 168 -27.51 -12.75 -21.51
CA VAL A 168 -28.31 -13.11 -20.33
C VAL A 168 -28.29 -11.98 -19.30
N LEU A 169 -27.12 -11.38 -19.06
CA LEU A 169 -26.98 -10.25 -18.15
C LEU A 169 -27.78 -9.03 -18.61
N GLU A 170 -27.77 -8.73 -19.90
CA GLU A 170 -28.56 -7.64 -20.48
C GLU A 170 -30.08 -7.88 -20.32
N GLY A 171 -30.53 -9.12 -20.58
CA GLY A 171 -31.92 -9.52 -20.34
C GLY A 171 -32.33 -9.48 -18.86
N MET A 172 -31.42 -9.82 -17.94
CA MET A 172 -31.64 -9.71 -16.50
C MET A 172 -31.70 -8.26 -16.04
N SER A 173 -30.85 -7.38 -16.58
CA SER A 173 -30.87 -5.95 -16.29
C SER A 173 -32.23 -5.34 -16.66
N TYR A 174 -32.74 -5.63 -17.86
CA TYR A 174 -34.06 -5.15 -18.29
C TYR A 174 -35.19 -5.65 -17.37
N ARG A 175 -35.13 -6.91 -16.92
CA ARG A 175 -36.11 -7.47 -15.98
C ARG A 175 -36.03 -6.83 -14.59
N LEU A 176 -34.83 -6.55 -14.09
CA LEU A 176 -34.64 -5.89 -12.81
C LEU A 176 -35.18 -4.45 -12.85
N ASP A 177 -34.91 -3.71 -13.93
CA ASP A 177 -35.48 -2.37 -14.14
C ASP A 177 -37.01 -2.38 -14.17
N SER A 178 -37.60 -3.40 -14.80
CA SER A 178 -39.05 -3.58 -14.82
C SER A 178 -39.62 -3.86 -13.43
N MET A 179 -38.94 -4.70 -12.64
CA MET A 179 -39.33 -4.96 -11.26
C MET A 179 -39.20 -3.71 -10.38
N ASP A 180 -38.13 -2.93 -10.53
CA ASP A 180 -37.90 -1.72 -9.74
C ASP A 180 -38.99 -0.66 -9.95
N ARG A 181 -39.44 -0.49 -11.21
CA ARG A 181 -40.59 0.37 -11.52
C ARG A 181 -41.88 -0.12 -10.88
N ARG A 182 -42.15 -1.43 -10.90
CA ARG A 182 -43.34 -2.02 -10.27
C ARG A 182 -43.31 -1.88 -8.75
N LEU A 183 -42.15 -2.07 -8.12
CA LEU A 183 -41.97 -1.85 -6.68
C LEU A 183 -42.23 -0.39 -6.29
N THR A 184 -41.67 0.55 -7.06
CA THR A 184 -41.91 1.98 -6.85
C THR A 184 -43.39 2.32 -6.95
N GLN A 185 -44.10 1.77 -7.95
CA GLN A 185 -45.54 1.97 -8.10
C GLN A 185 -46.34 1.40 -6.90
N THR A 186 -46.00 0.21 -6.43
CA THR A 186 -46.65 -0.36 -5.23
C THR A 186 -46.38 0.48 -3.99
N GLN A 187 -45.18 1.04 -3.84
CA GLN A 187 -44.83 1.89 -2.71
C GLN A 187 -45.69 3.17 -2.67
N HIS A 188 -45.99 3.76 -3.84
CA HIS A 188 -46.87 4.92 -3.91
C HIS A 188 -48.30 4.61 -3.45
N VAL A 189 -48.84 3.45 -3.84
CA VAL A 189 -50.18 3.01 -3.40
C VAL A 189 -50.20 2.75 -1.89
N VAL A 190 -49.17 2.09 -1.34
CA VAL A 190 -49.07 1.84 0.10
C VAL A 190 -48.97 3.14 0.88
N ASN A 191 -48.18 4.11 0.42
CA ASN A 191 -48.08 5.42 1.05
C ASN A 191 -49.42 6.17 1.02
N ALA A 192 -50.15 6.12 -0.09
CA ALA A 192 -51.48 6.73 -0.20
C ALA A 192 -52.47 6.11 0.80
N ILE A 193 -52.51 4.78 0.88
CA ILE A 193 -53.33 4.06 1.86
C ILE A 193 -52.95 4.45 3.29
N ASN A 194 -51.65 4.54 3.60
CA ASN A 194 -51.19 4.89 4.94
C ASN A 194 -51.66 6.30 5.35
N VAL A 195 -51.65 7.27 4.43
CA VAL A 195 -52.17 8.63 4.67
C VAL A 195 -53.68 8.60 4.94
N GLU A 196 -54.45 7.84 4.16
CA GLU A 196 -55.91 7.73 4.36
C GLU A 196 -56.25 7.03 5.68
N VAL A 197 -55.55 5.96 6.04
CA VAL A 197 -55.72 5.27 7.33
C VAL A 197 -55.38 6.20 8.51
N CYS A 198 -54.32 7.01 8.38
CA CYS A 198 -53.99 8.02 9.38
C CYS A 198 -55.09 9.07 9.54
N ALA A 199 -55.69 9.55 8.44
CA ALA A 199 -56.80 10.50 8.48
C ALA A 199 -58.05 9.88 9.13
N LEU A 200 -58.42 8.67 8.73
CA LEU A 200 -59.55 7.94 9.30
C LEU A 200 -59.38 7.70 10.81
N ARG A 201 -58.17 7.34 11.24
CA ARG A 201 -57.85 7.16 12.67
C ARG A 201 -58.05 8.46 13.46
N HIS A 202 -57.68 9.60 12.90
CA HIS A 202 -57.88 10.90 13.55
C HIS A 202 -59.36 11.26 13.64
N ASP A 203 -60.15 10.97 12.61
CA ASP A 203 -61.60 11.20 12.60
C ASP A 203 -62.34 10.33 13.61
N VAL A 204 -62.00 9.03 13.69
CA VAL A 204 -62.56 8.12 14.71
C VAL A 204 -62.20 8.61 16.12
N HIS A 205 -60.94 8.98 16.36
CA HIS A 205 -60.52 9.51 17.66
C HIS A 205 -61.25 10.82 18.02
N ARG A 206 -61.50 11.69 17.04
CA ARG A 206 -62.29 12.91 17.23
C ARG A 206 -63.75 12.61 17.52
N MET A 207 -64.33 11.60 16.89
CA MET A 207 -65.69 11.13 17.20
C MET A 207 -65.77 10.58 18.63
N ASP A 208 -64.81 9.78 19.08
CA ASP A 208 -64.74 9.27 20.45
C ASP A 208 -64.69 10.42 21.47
N LEU A 209 -63.80 11.39 21.27
CA LEU A 209 -63.71 12.57 22.14
C LEU A 209 -65.00 13.40 22.16
N ARG A 210 -65.75 13.44 21.05
CA ARG A 210 -67.04 14.14 20.98
C ARG A 210 -68.15 13.37 21.70
N MET A 211 -68.14 12.04 21.62
CA MET A 211 -69.04 11.18 22.38
C MET A 211 -68.78 11.32 23.88
N ASP A 212 -67.51 11.38 24.29
CA ASP A 212 -67.11 11.61 25.68
C ASP A 212 -67.54 13.00 26.19
N LEU A 213 -67.39 14.06 25.37
CA LEU A 213 -67.85 15.40 25.73
C LEU A 213 -69.38 15.54 25.79
N ALA A 214 -70.13 14.78 24.99
CA ALA A 214 -71.60 14.76 25.03
C ALA A 214 -72.14 13.99 26.25
N GLY A 215 -71.30 13.20 26.92
CA GLY A 215 -71.63 12.44 28.14
C GLY A 215 -71.36 13.18 29.46
N LEU A 216 -70.79 14.39 29.44
CA LEU A 216 -70.47 15.14 30.66
C LEU A 216 -71.68 15.97 31.16
N PRO A 217 -72.09 15.87 32.44
CA PRO A 217 -73.13 16.74 33.00
C PRO A 217 -72.64 18.19 33.05
N ARG A 218 -73.51 19.15 32.69
CA ARG A 218 -73.20 20.59 32.80
C ARG A 218 -72.97 20.97 34.26
N LEU A 219 -71.75 21.42 34.58
CA LEU A 219 -71.44 22.08 35.85
C LEU A 219 -71.93 23.55 35.81
N PRO A 220 -72.52 24.08 36.89
CA PRO A 220 -72.94 25.48 36.98
C PRO A 220 -71.76 26.37 37.41
N ASP A 221 -71.44 27.38 36.60
CA ASP A 221 -70.48 28.43 36.94
C ASP A 221 -71.20 29.57 37.68
N ASP A 222 -70.82 29.81 38.93
CA ASP A 222 -71.10 31.04 39.66
C ASP A 222 -69.83 31.90 39.76
N ASP A 223 -70.06 33.21 39.87
CA ASP A 223 -69.13 34.30 40.17
C ASP A 223 -68.13 34.82 39.11
N ARG A 224 -68.55 35.92 38.48
CA ARG A 224 -67.68 36.89 37.77
C ARG A 224 -67.10 37.93 38.74
N PRO A 225 -65.91 38.48 38.46
CA PRO A 225 -65.60 39.87 38.81
C PRO A 225 -65.54 40.80 37.57
N ARG A 226 -65.97 42.06 37.78
CA ARG A 226 -66.17 43.11 36.76
C ARG A 226 -64.85 43.80 36.32
N PRO A 227 -64.74 44.28 35.07
CA PRO A 227 -63.60 45.07 34.61
C PRO A 227 -63.84 46.59 34.69
N LEU A 228 -62.77 47.37 34.90
CA LEU A 228 -62.72 48.80 34.58
C LEU A 228 -61.81 49.03 33.37
N PRO A 229 -62.24 49.81 32.36
CA PRO A 229 -61.40 50.21 31.24
C PRO A 229 -61.27 51.77 31.24
N ARG A 230 -60.34 52.50 30.62
CA ARG A 230 -59.33 52.32 29.57
C ARG A 230 -58.27 53.42 29.75
N GLY A 231 -57.02 53.14 29.40
CA GLY A 231 -56.00 54.17 29.11
C GLY A 231 -55.43 53.94 27.72
N GLY A 232 -55.80 54.79 26.77
CA GLY A 232 -55.54 54.62 25.34
C GLY A 232 -54.08 54.84 24.92
N ARG A 233 -53.71 54.07 23.89
CA ARG A 233 -52.47 54.13 23.11
C ARG A 233 -52.18 55.53 22.56
N ARG A 234 -50.91 55.91 22.47
CA ARG A 234 -50.43 56.81 21.41
C ARG A 234 -49.23 56.21 20.70
N ARG A 235 -49.47 55.77 19.46
CA ARG A 235 -48.45 55.67 18.42
C ARG A 235 -48.02 57.08 18.03
N ARG A 236 -46.73 57.34 17.86
CA ARG A 236 -46.21 58.45 17.04
C ARG A 236 -45.35 57.84 15.93
N ARG A 237 -45.74 58.11 14.69
CA ARG A 237 -44.85 58.14 13.53
C ARG A 237 -44.42 59.59 13.34
N GLY A 238 -43.15 59.76 13.02
CA GLY A 238 -42.44 60.99 12.73
C GLY A 238 -40.99 60.58 12.57
#